data_AF-A0A942E8T2-F1
#
_entry.id   AF-A0A942E8T2-F1
#
_cell.length_a   1.000
_cell.length_b   1.000
_cell.length_c   1.000
_cell.angle_alpha   90.00
_cell.angle_beta   90.00
_cell.angle_gamma   90.00
#
_symmetry.space_group_name_H-M   'P 1'
#
loop_
_entity.id
_entity.type
_entity.pdbx_description
1 polymer ?
#
loop_
_entity_poly.entity_id
_entity_poly.type
_entity_poly.pdbx_seq_one_letter_code
_entity_poly.pdbx_strand_id
1 'polypeptide(L)' 'METYDPKKTQTEVRQASPRSMNLRVLVGSLIGVVVLFAIIYAVYTLTQSNPT' A
#
# COMPACT_ATOMS: atom_id res chain seq x y z
N MET A 1 2.17 -19.18 28.53
CA MET A 1 1.43 -19.29 27.26
C MET A 1 -0.03 -19.42 27.65
N GLU A 2 -0.88 -18.47 27.26
CA GLU A 2 -2.30 -18.61 27.58
C GLU A 2 -2.88 -19.78 26.79
N THR A 3 -3.46 -20.71 27.54
CA THR A 3 -4.18 -21.90 27.10
C THR A 3 -5.25 -21.53 26.08
N TYR A 4 -5.39 -22.37 25.06
CA TYR A 4 -6.48 -22.36 24.08
C TYR A 4 -7.80 -21.87 24.70
N ASP A 5 -8.31 -20.73 24.23
CA ASP A 5 -9.63 -20.22 24.60
C ASP A 5 -10.66 -20.78 23.62
N PRO A 6 -11.49 -21.76 24.03
CA PRO A 6 -12.48 -22.39 23.16
C PRO A 6 -13.58 -21.43 22.69
N LYS A 7 -13.66 -20.21 23.25
CA LYS A 7 -14.60 -19.18 22.81
C LYS A 7 -14.10 -18.37 21.62
N LYS A 8 -12.81 -18.47 21.26
CA LYS A 8 -12.27 -17.81 20.08
C LYS A 8 -12.74 -18.50 18.82
N THR A 9 -13.28 -17.72 17.89
CA THR A 9 -13.73 -18.24 16.60
C THR A 9 -12.54 -18.57 15.71
N GLN A 10 -12.67 -19.55 14.80
CA GLN A 10 -11.58 -19.95 13.90
C GLN A 10 -11.03 -18.79 13.05
N THR A 11 -11.87 -17.79 12.80
CA THR A 11 -11.51 -16.53 12.12
C THR A 11 -10.58 -15.66 12.95
N GLU A 12 -10.74 -15.61 14.27
CA GLU A 12 -9.95 -14.79 15.18
C GLU A 12 -8.52 -15.32 15.36
N VAL A 13 -8.35 -16.64 15.28
CA VAL A 13 -7.04 -17.31 15.37
C VAL A 13 -6.23 -17.17 14.07
N ARG A 14 -6.91 -17.05 12.93
CA ARG A 14 -6.29 -16.97 11.58
C ARG A 14 -6.16 -15.57 11.03
N GLN A 15 -6.84 -14.59 11.61
CA GLN A 15 -6.66 -13.21 11.21
C GLN A 15 -5.30 -12.74 11.67
N ALA A 16 -4.49 -12.31 10.69
CA ALA A 16 -3.28 -11.55 10.94
C ALA A 16 -3.59 -10.51 12.03
N SER A 17 -2.70 -10.39 13.02
CA SER A 17 -2.96 -9.56 14.21
C SER A 17 -3.59 -8.23 13.79
N PRO A 18 -4.57 -7.69 14.52
CA PRO A 18 -5.18 -6.40 14.21
C PRO A 18 -4.21 -5.22 14.32
N ARG A 19 -2.88 -5.47 14.40
CA ARG A 19 -1.84 -4.54 13.97
C ARG A 19 -2.05 -4.23 12.49
N SER A 20 -3.06 -3.39 12.31
CA SER A 20 -3.36 -2.59 11.15
C SER A 20 -2.04 -2.13 10.55
N MET A 21 -1.75 -2.59 9.34
CA MET A 21 -0.88 -1.79 8.49
C MET A 21 -1.46 -0.37 8.49
N ASN A 22 -0.65 0.62 8.83
CA ASN A 22 -1.14 1.99 8.98
C ASN A 22 -1.67 2.46 7.61
N LEU A 23 -2.98 2.40 7.42
CA LEU A 23 -3.63 2.73 6.14
C LEU A 23 -3.24 4.13 5.67
N ARG A 24 -2.97 5.06 6.61
CA ARG A 24 -2.47 6.40 6.30
C ARG A 24 -1.09 6.38 5.66
N VAL A 25 -0.19 5.50 6.13
CA VAL A 25 1.14 5.32 5.56
C VAL A 25 1.04 4.65 4.19
N LEU A 26 0.18 3.64 4.04
CA LEU A 26 -0.06 2.97 2.75
C LEU A 26 -0.57 3.95 1.69
N VAL A 27 -1.59 4.75 2.04
CA VAL A 27 -2.17 5.73 1.13
C VAL A 27 -1.16 6.84 0.82
N GLY A 28 -0.44 7.33 1.83
CA GLY A 28 0.59 8.35 1.66
C GLY A 28 1.73 7.88 0.74
N SER A 29 2.23 6.66 0.91
CA SER A 29 3.28 6.11 0.06
C SER A 29 2.79 5.86 -1.37
N LEU A 30 1.55 5.38 -1.54
CA LEU A 30 0.95 5.19 -2.86
C LEU A 30 0.83 6.52 -3.61
N ILE A 31 0.34 7.58 -2.97
CA ILE A 31 0.23 8.92 -3.57
C ILE A 31 1.62 9.42 -3.99
N GLY A 32 2.64 9.27 -3.12
CA GLY A 32 4.00 9.69 -3.43
C GLY A 32 4.56 9.01 -4.69
N VAL A 33 4.37 7.70 -4.82
CA VAL A 33 4.79 6.94 -6.01
C VAL A 33 4.06 7.43 -7.26
N VAL A 34 2.74 7.59 -7.20
CA VAL A 34 1.93 8.06 -8.35
C VAL A 34 2.37 9.46 -8.80
N VAL A 35 2.58 10.39 -7.86
CA VAL A 35 3.04 11.75 -8.17
C VAL A 35 4.42 11.74 -8.82
N LEU A 36 5.35 10.92 -8.31
CA LEU A 36 6.69 10.77 -8.88
C LEU A 36 6.62 10.32 -10.35
N PHE A 37 5.84 9.27 -10.64
CA PHE A 37 5.67 8.78 -12.01
C PHE A 37 4.99 9.80 -12.92
N ALA A 38 4.00 10.55 -12.42
CA ALA A 38 3.35 11.61 -13.19
C ALA A 38 4.34 12.71 -13.60
N ILE A 39 5.25 13.11 -12.70
CA ILE A 39 6.31 14.09 -13.00
C ILE A 39 7.27 13.54 -14.05
N ILE A 40 7.74 12.30 -13.87
CA ILE A 40 8.64 11.64 -14.83
C ILE A 40 8.00 11.58 -16.21
N TYR A 41 6.73 11.18 -16.28
CA TYR A 41 5.97 11.10 -17.54
C TYR A 41 5.78 12.48 -18.18
N ALA A 42 5.44 13.51 -17.40
CA ALA A 42 5.30 14.87 -17.90
C ALA A 42 6.62 15.39 -18.49
N VAL A 43 7.75 15.20 -17.79
CA VAL A 43 9.07 15.60 -18.31
C VAL A 43 9.42 14.81 -19.57
N TYR A 44 9.21 13.49 -19.57
CA TYR A 44 9.47 12.64 -20.73
C TYR A 44 8.69 13.12 -21.96
N THR A 45 7.39 13.35 -21.83
CA THR A 45 6.53 13.80 -22.93
C THR A 45 6.87 15.21 -23.42
N LEU A 46 7.26 16.12 -22.52
CA LEU A 46 7.67 17.48 -22.89
C LEU A 46 9.05 17.55 -23.56
N THR A 47 9.94 16.61 -23.23
CA THR A 47 11.33 16.58 -23.76
C THR A 47 11.49 15.69 -24.97
N GLN A 48 10.54 14.79 -25.23
CA GLN A 48 10.59 13.91 -26.38
C GLN A 48 10.19 14.66 -27.65
N SER A 49 11.16 14.83 -28.54
CA SER A 49 10.93 15.26 -29.92
C SER A 49 9.93 14.32 -30.58
N ASN A 50 8.90 14.86 -31.23
CA ASN A 50 7.93 14.04 -31.96
C ASN A 50 8.69 13.20 -33.00
N PRO A 51 8.60 11.86 -32.95
CA PRO A 51 9.29 11.02 -33.92
C PRO A 51 8.82 11.38 -35.32
N THR A 52 9.77 11.62 -36.22
CA THR A 52 9.56 11.85 -37.65
C THR A 52 9.61 10.54 -38.42
#